data_AF-A0A7K3VE11-F1
#
_entry.id   AF-A0A7K3VE11-F1
#
_cell.length_a   1.000
_cell.length_b   1.000
_cell.length_c   1.000
_cell.angle_alpha   90.00
_cell.angle_beta   90.00
_cell.angle_gamma   90.00
#
_symmetry.space_group_name_H-M   'P 1'
#
loop_
_entity.id
_entity.type
_entity.pdbx_description
1 polymer ?
#
loop_
_entity_poly.entity_id
_entity_poly.type
_entity_poly.pdbx_seq_one_letter_code
_entity_poly.pdbx_strand_id
1 'polypeptide(L)'
;MPKKVMPIHAVKDWNTLTSIANQGYADGLECLASIDLLERANAPKVIAGVNEDGLALTLRLLVNSTLFRLHVFVVRAFAEVRHPDDRHLRAAITFLQQNGRLDEVPWPVHRERLEKAIWVFDRALVDERLARLKHMRNKQLAHFAIYETDGGPNYTDLFEFAKLTASIWEHLGYGAQQIMIDMEDQLKAYRRSAETFWSAFHVAPADQ
;
A
#
# COMPACT_ATOMS: atom_id res chain seq x y z
N MET A 1 -17.26 18.53 -31.34
CA MET A 1 -17.81 17.41 -30.55
C MET A 1 -16.69 16.89 -29.66
N PRO A 2 -16.88 16.76 -28.33
CA PRO A 2 -15.89 16.11 -27.49
C PRO A 2 -15.75 14.66 -27.96
N LYS A 3 -14.51 14.24 -28.32
CA LYS A 3 -14.23 12.84 -28.64
C LYS A 3 -14.68 12.00 -27.45
N LYS A 4 -15.59 11.06 -27.67
CA LYS A 4 -15.93 10.00 -26.71
C LYS A 4 -14.66 9.18 -26.50
N VAL A 5 -13.86 9.55 -25.50
CA VAL A 5 -12.65 8.81 -25.14
C VAL A 5 -13.15 7.46 -24.64
N MET A 6 -12.91 6.40 -25.42
CA MET A 6 -13.22 5.05 -24.95
C MET A 6 -12.39 4.77 -23.69
N PRO A 7 -12.96 4.13 -22.67
CA PRO A 7 -12.21 3.78 -21.47
C PRO A 7 -10.99 2.96 -21.86
N ILE A 8 -9.82 3.37 -21.36
CA ILE A 8 -8.56 2.67 -21.61
C ILE A 8 -8.55 1.42 -20.72
N HIS A 9 -8.57 0.25 -21.34
CA HIS A 9 -8.48 -1.03 -20.65
C HIS A 9 -7.03 -1.51 -20.62
N ALA A 10 -6.32 -1.21 -19.53
CA ALA A 10 -4.94 -1.68 -19.33
C ALA A 10 -4.88 -3.19 -19.02
N VAL A 11 -5.95 -3.75 -18.46
CA VAL A 11 -6.13 -5.19 -18.22
C VAL A 11 -7.14 -5.74 -19.22
N LYS A 12 -6.72 -6.70 -20.04
CA LYS A 12 -7.51 -7.25 -21.15
C LYS A 12 -7.91 -8.71 -20.94
N ASP A 13 -7.18 -9.41 -20.10
CA ASP A 13 -7.33 -10.83 -19.86
C ASP A 13 -6.96 -11.19 -18.41
N TRP A 14 -7.33 -12.42 -18.02
CA TRP A 14 -7.02 -12.96 -16.71
C TRP A 14 -5.52 -13.08 -16.45
N ASN A 15 -4.71 -13.39 -17.46
CA ASN A 15 -3.25 -13.49 -17.28
C ASN A 15 -2.63 -12.15 -16.84
N THR A 16 -3.10 -11.05 -17.41
CA THR A 16 -2.68 -9.70 -17.05
C THR A 16 -3.17 -9.35 -15.64
N LEU A 17 -4.43 -9.67 -15.31
CA LEU A 17 -4.97 -9.48 -13.96
C LEU A 17 -4.12 -10.22 -12.92
N THR A 18 -3.82 -11.47 -13.19
CA THR A 18 -3.01 -12.38 -12.39
C THR A 18 -1.61 -11.83 -12.14
N SER A 19 -0.94 -11.33 -13.19
CA SER A 19 0.37 -10.68 -13.05
C SER A 19 0.32 -9.44 -12.18
N ILE A 20 -0.71 -8.61 -12.33
CA ILE A 20 -0.92 -7.40 -11.52
C ILE A 20 -1.24 -7.76 -10.06
N ALA A 21 -2.05 -8.79 -9.83
CA ALA A 21 -2.40 -9.27 -8.50
C ALA A 21 -1.17 -9.78 -7.75
N ASN A 22 -0.26 -10.49 -8.44
CA ASN A 22 0.98 -10.97 -7.84
C ASN A 22 1.90 -9.80 -7.43
N GLN A 23 2.14 -8.86 -8.34
CA GLN A 23 2.96 -7.67 -8.02
C GLN A 23 2.31 -6.83 -6.91
N GLY A 24 0.99 -6.63 -6.98
CA GLY A 24 0.25 -5.86 -5.99
C GLY A 24 0.22 -6.51 -4.62
N TYR A 25 0.19 -7.85 -4.55
CA TYR A 25 0.35 -8.56 -3.28
C TYR A 25 1.72 -8.25 -2.66
N ALA A 26 2.81 -8.32 -3.44
CA ALA A 26 4.13 -7.92 -2.96
C ALA A 26 4.16 -6.45 -2.50
N ASP A 27 3.54 -5.54 -3.26
CA ASP A 27 3.42 -4.14 -2.85
C ASP A 27 2.65 -3.99 -1.53
N GLY A 28 1.56 -4.74 -1.34
CA GLY A 28 0.76 -4.75 -0.11
C GLY A 28 1.55 -5.26 1.09
N LEU A 29 2.32 -6.33 0.90
CA LEU A 29 3.22 -6.85 1.93
C LEU A 29 4.32 -5.86 2.28
N GLU A 30 4.92 -5.19 1.29
CA GLU A 30 5.88 -4.11 1.53
C GLU A 30 5.25 -2.93 2.28
N CYS A 31 3.98 -2.58 1.99
CA CYS A 31 3.28 -1.54 2.74
C CYS A 31 3.18 -1.90 4.23
N LEU A 32 2.74 -3.12 4.54
CA LEU A 32 2.57 -3.58 5.92
C LEU A 32 3.92 -3.70 6.64
N ALA A 33 4.94 -4.26 5.99
CA ALA A 33 6.29 -4.35 6.54
C ALA A 33 6.92 -2.97 6.78
N SER A 34 6.64 -1.99 5.91
CA SER A 34 7.09 -0.61 6.08
C SER A 34 6.46 0.05 7.30
N ILE A 35 5.18 -0.23 7.59
CA ILE A 35 4.52 0.25 8.81
C ILE A 35 5.21 -0.33 10.04
N ASP A 36 5.40 -1.65 10.10
CA ASP A 36 6.07 -2.31 11.23
C ASP A 36 7.48 -1.75 11.46
N LEU A 37 8.22 -1.48 10.37
CA LEU A 37 9.55 -0.86 10.44
C LEU A 37 9.49 0.54 11.06
N LEU A 38 8.54 1.38 10.63
CA LEU A 38 8.37 2.76 11.08
C LEU A 38 7.87 2.85 12.53
N GLU A 39 6.93 1.99 12.92
CA GLU A 39 6.41 1.94 14.29
C GLU A 39 7.55 1.59 15.29
N ARG A 40 8.45 0.69 14.90
CA ARG A 40 9.62 0.30 15.71
C ARG A 40 10.71 1.35 15.74
N ALA A 41 10.93 2.07 14.63
CA ALA A 41 11.85 3.20 14.59
C ALA A 41 11.48 4.29 15.62
N ASN A 42 10.21 4.36 16.01
CA ASN A 42 9.70 5.30 17.00
C ASN A 42 9.75 4.78 18.45
N ALA A 43 10.27 3.57 18.69
CA ALA A 43 10.37 3.02 20.04
C ALA A 43 11.40 3.81 20.87
N PRO A 44 11.10 4.19 22.14
CA PRO A 44 12.01 5.01 22.95
C PRO A 44 13.43 4.45 23.07
N LYS A 45 13.57 3.12 23.20
CA LYS A 45 14.87 2.45 23.29
C LYS A 45 15.69 2.58 22.01
N VAL A 46 15.04 2.46 20.85
CA VAL A 46 15.69 2.62 19.54
C VAL A 46 16.12 4.06 19.33
N ILE A 47 15.25 5.02 19.64
CA ILE A 47 15.58 6.45 19.53
C ILE A 47 16.76 6.80 20.44
N ALA A 48 16.79 6.30 21.68
CA ALA A 48 17.89 6.51 22.61
C ALA A 48 19.21 5.97 22.03
N GLY A 49 19.26 4.71 21.58
CA GLY A 49 20.49 4.11 21.06
C GLY A 49 20.97 4.77 19.78
N VAL A 50 20.05 5.11 18.86
CA VAL A 50 20.39 5.86 17.64
C VAL A 50 21.00 7.23 17.97
N ASN A 51 20.50 7.91 19.01
CA ASN A 51 21.03 9.20 19.43
C ASN A 51 22.41 9.05 20.11
N GLU A 52 22.60 8.03 20.95
CA GLU A 52 23.89 7.71 21.57
C GLU A 52 24.97 7.44 20.52
N ASP A 53 24.63 6.73 19.45
CA ASP A 53 25.53 6.42 18.34
C ASP A 53 25.71 7.57 17.34
N GLY A 54 25.01 8.70 17.51
CA GLY A 54 25.08 9.85 16.59
C GLY A 54 24.45 9.60 15.21
N LEU A 55 23.52 8.65 15.10
CA LEU A 55 22.92 8.19 13.84
C LEU A 55 21.57 8.82 13.48
N ALA A 56 21.15 9.87 14.22
CA ALA A 56 19.84 10.51 14.07
C ALA A 56 19.52 10.99 12.64
N LEU A 57 20.51 11.50 11.91
CA LEU A 57 20.32 11.95 10.52
C LEU A 57 20.05 10.79 9.57
N THR A 58 20.74 9.66 9.76
CA THR A 58 20.54 8.43 8.99
C THR A 58 19.16 7.85 9.25
N LEU A 59 18.73 7.80 10.52
CA LEU A 59 17.40 7.37 10.90
C LEU A 59 16.33 8.24 10.23
N ARG A 60 16.50 9.57 10.25
CA ARG A 60 15.58 10.50 9.59
C ARG A 60 15.48 10.25 8.09
N LEU A 61 16.60 9.98 7.41
CA LEU A 61 16.61 9.65 5.99
C LEU A 61 15.84 8.34 5.72
N LEU A 62 16.07 7.30 6.53
CA LEU A 62 15.37 6.03 6.43
C LEU A 62 13.86 6.23 6.59
N VAL A 63 13.43 6.89 7.67
CA VAL A 63 12.01 7.17 7.95
C VAL A 63 11.36 7.94 6.80
N ASN A 64 11.98 9.03 6.34
CA ASN A 64 11.44 9.83 5.24
C ASN A 64 11.33 9.03 3.94
N SER A 65 12.33 8.21 3.62
CA SER A 65 12.32 7.38 2.41
C SER A 65 11.22 6.32 2.45
N THR A 66 11.02 5.68 3.60
CA THR A 66 10.00 4.66 3.81
C THR A 66 8.60 5.29 3.75
N LEU A 67 8.39 6.44 4.39
CA LEU A 67 7.13 7.19 4.31
C LEU A 67 6.79 7.59 2.88
N PHE A 68 7.79 8.09 2.13
CA PHE A 68 7.61 8.44 0.72
C PHE A 68 7.20 7.22 -0.12
N ARG A 69 7.90 6.09 0.04
CA ARG A 69 7.59 4.85 -0.70
C ARG A 69 6.19 4.34 -0.37
N LEU A 70 5.82 4.31 0.91
CA LEU A 70 4.49 3.90 1.36
C LEU A 70 3.39 4.77 0.73
N HIS A 71 3.59 6.10 0.73
CA HIS A 71 2.67 7.06 0.13
C HIS A 71 2.50 6.83 -1.38
N VAL A 72 3.60 6.55 -2.09
CA VAL A 72 3.57 6.25 -3.53
C VAL A 72 2.78 4.98 -3.81
N PHE A 73 2.98 3.89 -3.06
CA PHE A 73 2.22 2.65 -3.25
C PHE A 73 0.72 2.86 -3.07
N VAL A 74 0.34 3.53 -1.98
CA VAL A 74 -1.06 3.85 -1.69
C VAL A 74 -1.67 4.69 -2.81
N VAL A 75 -1.08 5.84 -3.14
CA VAL A 75 -1.68 6.76 -4.11
C VAL A 75 -1.72 6.15 -5.52
N ARG A 76 -0.68 5.39 -5.92
CA ARG A 76 -0.61 4.71 -7.22
C ARG A 76 -1.72 3.68 -7.38
N ALA A 77 -2.06 2.92 -6.34
CA ALA A 77 -3.11 1.90 -6.41
C ALA A 77 -4.46 2.49 -6.90
N PHE A 78 -4.78 3.71 -6.47
CA PHE A 78 -6.04 4.39 -6.78
C PHE A 78 -5.92 5.47 -7.87
N ALA A 79 -4.79 5.56 -8.56
CA ALA A 79 -4.60 6.47 -9.69
C ALA A 79 -5.60 6.17 -10.81
N GLU A 80 -5.87 7.17 -11.65
CA GLU A 80 -6.66 6.97 -12.87
C GLU A 80 -5.84 6.18 -13.89
N VAL A 81 -6.49 5.28 -14.62
CA VAL A 81 -5.88 4.59 -15.76
C VAL A 81 -5.90 5.55 -16.95
N ARG A 82 -4.74 6.08 -17.31
CA ARG A 82 -4.54 7.04 -18.41
C ARG A 82 -3.85 6.43 -19.61
N HIS A 83 -3.14 5.32 -19.41
CA HIS A 83 -2.38 4.63 -20.43
C HIS A 83 -2.64 3.12 -20.41
N PRO A 84 -2.52 2.42 -21.57
CA PRO A 84 -2.76 0.98 -21.65
C PRO A 84 -1.81 0.11 -20.82
N ASP A 85 -0.71 0.68 -20.34
CA ASP A 85 0.31 0.06 -19.50
C ASP A 85 0.22 0.48 -18.02
N ASP A 86 -0.81 1.24 -17.63
CA ASP A 86 -1.11 1.57 -16.24
C ASP A 86 -1.64 0.34 -15.48
N ARG A 87 -0.71 -0.48 -15.01
CA ARG A 87 -0.93 -1.79 -14.38
C ARG A 87 -1.03 -1.69 -12.85
N HIS A 88 -1.96 -0.89 -12.35
CA HIS A 88 -2.19 -0.71 -10.90
C HIS A 88 -3.58 -1.19 -10.46
N LEU A 89 -3.87 -1.15 -9.15
CA LEU A 89 -5.07 -1.74 -8.55
C LEU A 89 -6.38 -1.31 -9.24
N ARG A 90 -6.58 -0.01 -9.49
CA ARG A 90 -7.78 0.45 -10.23
C ARG A 90 -7.98 -0.28 -11.56
N ALA A 91 -6.91 -0.53 -12.33
CA ALA A 91 -7.03 -1.22 -13.61
C ALA A 91 -7.52 -2.67 -13.45
N ALA A 92 -7.02 -3.36 -12.41
CA ALA A 92 -7.48 -4.70 -12.05
C ALA A 92 -8.96 -4.70 -11.62
N ILE A 93 -9.36 -3.78 -10.75
CA ILE A 93 -10.75 -3.68 -10.28
C ILE A 93 -11.70 -3.31 -11.42
N THR A 94 -11.32 -2.38 -12.30
CA THR A 94 -12.13 -2.01 -13.48
C THR A 94 -12.30 -3.19 -14.43
N PHE A 95 -11.31 -4.08 -14.57
CA PHE A 95 -11.47 -5.32 -15.34
C PHE A 95 -12.51 -6.23 -14.69
N LEU A 96 -12.43 -6.46 -13.37
CA LEU A 96 -13.38 -7.33 -12.65
C LEU A 96 -14.82 -6.80 -12.64
N GLN A 97 -15.01 -5.48 -12.69
CA GLN A 97 -16.32 -4.85 -12.75
C GLN A 97 -16.99 -4.92 -14.13
N GLN A 98 -16.33 -5.46 -15.16
CA GLN A 98 -16.97 -5.68 -16.45
C GLN A 98 -18.04 -6.78 -16.34
N ASN A 99 -19.16 -6.58 -17.04
CA ASN A 99 -20.29 -7.52 -17.02
C ASN A 99 -19.86 -8.95 -17.34
N GLY A 100 -20.26 -9.90 -16.49
CA GLY A 100 -20.00 -11.33 -16.66
C GLY A 100 -18.61 -11.80 -16.21
N ARG A 101 -17.67 -10.91 -15.85
CA ARG A 101 -16.30 -11.33 -15.49
C ARG A 101 -16.25 -12.21 -14.26
N LEU A 102 -16.96 -11.86 -13.19
CA LEU A 102 -16.98 -12.68 -11.98
C LEU A 102 -17.66 -14.05 -12.21
N ASP A 103 -18.56 -14.15 -13.19
CA ASP A 103 -19.22 -15.41 -13.56
C ASP A 103 -18.24 -16.39 -14.24
N GLU A 104 -17.17 -15.88 -14.87
CA GLU A 104 -16.11 -16.69 -15.46
C GLU A 104 -15.27 -17.43 -14.39
N VAL A 105 -15.38 -17.06 -13.11
CA VAL A 105 -14.64 -17.67 -12.00
C VAL A 105 -15.40 -18.90 -11.51
N PRO A 106 -14.88 -20.14 -11.69
CA PRO A 106 -15.64 -21.36 -11.43
C PRO A 106 -15.77 -21.68 -9.93
N TRP A 107 -14.83 -21.23 -9.11
CA TRP A 107 -14.75 -21.56 -7.69
C TRP A 107 -15.38 -20.46 -6.83
N PRO A 108 -16.43 -20.77 -6.03
CA PRO A 108 -17.13 -19.76 -5.22
C PRO A 108 -16.22 -18.98 -4.27
N VAL A 109 -15.26 -19.63 -3.62
CA VAL A 109 -14.33 -18.99 -2.67
C VAL A 109 -13.46 -17.94 -3.35
N HIS A 110 -12.98 -18.21 -4.57
CA HIS A 110 -12.17 -17.24 -5.32
C HIS A 110 -13.03 -16.06 -5.80
N ARG A 111 -14.26 -16.34 -6.23
CA ARG A 111 -15.22 -15.30 -6.62
C ARG A 111 -15.53 -14.37 -5.44
N GLU A 112 -15.83 -14.91 -4.26
CA GLU A 112 -16.11 -14.14 -3.05
C GLU A 112 -14.92 -13.22 -2.68
N ARG A 113 -13.68 -13.71 -2.81
CA ARG A 113 -12.47 -12.89 -2.59
C ARG A 113 -12.36 -11.75 -3.59
N LEU A 114 -12.65 -11.96 -4.88
CA LEU A 114 -12.64 -10.90 -5.89
C LEU A 114 -13.77 -9.87 -5.64
N GLU A 115 -14.97 -10.33 -5.29
CA GLU A 115 -16.09 -9.46 -4.89
C GLU A 115 -15.72 -8.61 -3.68
N LYS A 116 -15.05 -9.21 -2.69
CA LYS A 116 -14.55 -8.49 -1.52
C LYS A 116 -13.52 -7.44 -1.89
N ALA A 117 -12.58 -7.74 -2.80
CA ALA A 117 -11.61 -6.77 -3.29
C ALA A 117 -12.30 -5.55 -3.93
N ILE A 118 -13.29 -5.78 -4.80
CA ILE A 118 -14.10 -4.72 -5.42
C ILE A 118 -14.82 -3.89 -4.34
N TRP A 119 -15.51 -4.55 -3.42
CA TRP A 119 -16.26 -3.88 -2.35
C TRP A 119 -15.36 -3.00 -1.45
N VAL A 120 -14.20 -3.50 -1.05
CA VAL A 120 -13.24 -2.73 -0.23
C VAL A 120 -12.69 -1.56 -1.05
N PHE A 121 -12.36 -1.77 -2.33
CA PHE A 121 -11.86 -0.72 -3.22
C PHE A 121 -12.88 0.41 -3.41
N ASP A 122 -14.13 0.09 -3.67
CA ASP A 122 -15.18 1.10 -3.89
C ASP A 122 -15.42 1.95 -2.63
N ARG A 123 -15.34 1.35 -1.44
CA ARG A 123 -15.38 2.09 -0.16
C ARG A 123 -14.13 2.96 0.03
N ALA A 124 -12.95 2.46 -0.30
CA ALA A 124 -11.72 3.22 -0.21
C ALA A 124 -11.70 4.41 -1.18
N LEU A 125 -12.36 4.30 -2.34
CA LEU A 125 -12.44 5.38 -3.33
C LEU A 125 -13.18 6.63 -2.84
N VAL A 126 -14.18 6.45 -1.98
CA VAL A 126 -15.00 7.54 -1.43
C VAL A 126 -14.52 8.03 -0.06
N ASP A 127 -13.46 7.43 0.48
CA ASP A 127 -12.87 7.84 1.74
C ASP A 127 -12.07 9.14 1.58
N GLU A 128 -12.37 10.14 2.42
CA GLU A 128 -11.74 11.47 2.37
C GLU A 128 -10.23 11.43 2.58
N ARG A 129 -9.71 10.43 3.32
CA ARG A 129 -8.26 10.23 3.51
C ARG A 129 -7.55 10.08 2.18
N LEU A 130 -8.14 9.37 1.21
CA LEU A 130 -7.56 9.19 -0.11
C LEU A 130 -7.37 10.52 -0.84
N ALA A 131 -8.37 11.41 -0.74
CA ALA A 131 -8.30 12.73 -1.38
C ALA A 131 -7.16 13.57 -0.78
N ARG A 132 -7.03 13.58 0.55
CA ARG A 132 -5.95 14.25 1.27
C ARG A 132 -4.57 13.69 0.90
N LEU A 133 -4.42 12.35 0.87
CA LEU A 133 -3.19 11.68 0.47
C LEU A 133 -2.80 12.00 -0.98
N LYS A 134 -3.76 11.99 -1.92
CA LYS A 134 -3.53 12.40 -3.32
C LYS A 134 -3.10 13.86 -3.41
N HIS A 135 -3.75 14.73 -2.64
CA HIS A 135 -3.43 16.16 -2.62
C HIS A 135 -2.01 16.41 -2.12
N MET A 136 -1.62 15.81 -0.99
CA MET A 136 -0.26 15.88 -0.45
C MET A 136 0.78 15.36 -1.45
N ARG A 137 0.51 14.22 -2.12
CA ARG A 137 1.40 13.68 -3.16
C ARG A 137 1.62 14.71 -4.26
N ASN A 138 0.56 15.31 -4.78
CA ASN A 138 0.64 16.23 -5.92
C ASN A 138 1.29 17.56 -5.56
N LYS A 139 1.02 18.11 -4.37
CA LYS A 139 1.55 19.41 -3.95
C LYS A 139 2.95 19.29 -3.37
N GLN A 140 3.10 18.50 -2.32
CA GLN A 140 4.32 18.47 -1.53
C GLN A 140 5.36 17.49 -2.09
N LEU A 141 4.95 16.25 -2.37
CA LEU A 141 5.90 15.20 -2.75
C LEU A 141 6.38 15.31 -4.21
N ALA A 142 5.47 15.64 -5.13
CA ALA A 142 5.78 15.72 -6.55
C ALA A 142 6.27 17.11 -6.99
N HIS A 143 5.70 18.18 -6.43
CA HIS A 143 5.97 19.55 -6.89
C HIS A 143 6.70 20.42 -5.86
N PHE A 144 6.99 19.91 -4.66
CA PHE A 144 7.65 20.64 -3.59
C PHE A 144 7.02 22.02 -3.29
N ALA A 145 5.70 22.11 -3.50
CA ALA A 145 4.95 23.32 -3.22
C ALA A 145 4.74 23.47 -1.70
N ILE A 146 4.60 24.72 -1.25
CA ILE A 146 4.18 25.02 0.12
C ILE A 146 2.82 24.32 0.35
N TYR A 147 2.78 23.45 1.34
CA TYR A 147 1.63 22.66 1.71
C TYR A 147 1.17 23.13 3.09
N GLU A 148 -0.02 23.71 3.17
CA GLU A 148 -0.63 24.02 4.46
C GLU A 148 -0.92 22.69 5.16
N THR A 149 -0.30 22.50 6.31
CA THR A 149 -0.42 21.25 7.09
C THR A 149 -1.78 21.11 7.76
N ASP A 150 -2.54 22.20 7.86
CA ASP A 150 -3.87 22.19 8.47
C ASP A 150 -4.85 21.38 7.60
N GLY A 151 -5.47 20.36 8.19
CA GLY A 151 -6.32 19.41 7.47
C GLY A 151 -5.59 18.45 6.51
N GLY A 152 -4.25 18.37 6.53
CA GLY A 152 -3.49 17.37 5.77
C GLY A 152 -3.55 15.96 6.37
N PRO A 153 -3.16 14.90 5.63
CA PRO A 153 -3.15 13.55 6.17
C PRO A 153 -2.02 13.40 7.20
N ASN A 154 -2.27 12.68 8.29
CA ASN A 154 -1.26 12.33 9.28
C ASN A 154 -0.72 10.90 9.06
N TYR A 155 0.20 10.45 9.92
CA TYR A 155 0.76 9.08 9.81
C TYR A 155 -0.29 7.99 10.02
N THR A 156 -1.25 8.20 10.91
CA THR A 156 -2.37 7.27 11.12
C THR A 156 -3.20 7.13 9.85
N ASP A 157 -3.56 8.24 9.19
CA ASP A 157 -4.27 8.24 7.92
C ASP A 157 -3.50 7.42 6.88
N LEU A 158 -2.18 7.64 6.73
CA LEU A 158 -1.36 6.91 5.79
C LEU A 158 -1.29 5.41 6.13
N PHE A 159 -1.07 5.05 7.39
CA PHE A 159 -0.88 3.66 7.82
C PHE A 159 -2.18 2.86 7.72
N GLU A 160 -3.29 3.42 8.17
CA GLU A 160 -4.60 2.76 8.05
C GLU A 160 -5.00 2.59 6.59
N PHE A 161 -4.75 3.59 5.75
CA PHE A 161 -5.07 3.49 4.33
C PHE A 161 -4.13 2.53 3.59
N ALA A 162 -2.87 2.42 4.01
CA ALA A 162 -1.95 1.40 3.53
C ALA A 162 -2.39 -0.02 3.93
N LYS A 163 -2.85 -0.24 5.17
CA LYS A 163 -3.45 -1.51 5.61
C LYS A 163 -4.69 -1.87 4.79
N LEU A 164 -5.55 -0.89 4.53
CA LEU A 164 -6.72 -1.04 3.66
C LEU A 164 -6.32 -1.39 2.22
N THR A 165 -5.28 -0.74 1.68
CA THR A 165 -4.77 -1.01 0.33
C THR A 165 -4.20 -2.44 0.23
N ALA A 166 -3.44 -2.86 1.24
CA ALA A 166 -2.86 -4.19 1.31
C ALA A 166 -3.94 -5.28 1.38
N SER A 167 -5.03 -5.07 2.12
CA SER A 167 -6.12 -6.05 2.18
C SER A 167 -6.84 -6.22 0.83
N ILE A 168 -7.00 -5.15 0.04
CA ILE A 168 -7.54 -5.28 -1.32
C ILE A 168 -6.62 -6.15 -2.18
N TRP A 169 -5.30 -5.92 -2.09
CA TRP A 169 -4.32 -6.72 -2.82
C TRP A 169 -4.28 -8.17 -2.39
N GLU A 170 -4.44 -8.45 -1.10
CA GLU A 170 -4.54 -9.81 -0.57
C GLU A 170 -5.77 -10.53 -1.13
N HIS A 171 -6.94 -9.90 -1.06
CA HIS A 171 -8.17 -10.43 -1.63
C HIS A 171 -8.05 -10.66 -3.15
N LEU A 172 -7.40 -9.74 -3.86
CA LEU A 172 -7.17 -9.88 -5.30
C LEU A 172 -6.19 -11.02 -5.62
N GLY A 173 -5.08 -11.15 -4.89
CA GLY A 173 -4.09 -12.21 -5.06
C GLY A 173 -4.67 -13.61 -4.80
N TYR A 174 -5.51 -13.72 -3.77
CA TYR A 174 -6.24 -14.95 -3.45
C TYR A 174 -7.29 -15.28 -4.51
N GLY A 175 -8.11 -14.29 -4.89
CA GLY A 175 -9.17 -14.45 -5.87
C GLY A 175 -8.64 -14.79 -7.27
N ALA A 176 -7.48 -14.25 -7.65
CA ALA A 176 -6.77 -14.57 -8.89
C ALA A 176 -5.97 -15.88 -8.83
N GLN A 177 -6.08 -16.65 -7.73
CA GLN A 177 -5.42 -17.94 -7.54
C GLN A 177 -3.89 -17.88 -7.65
N GLN A 178 -3.28 -16.74 -7.33
CA GLN A 178 -1.82 -16.60 -7.34
C GLN A 178 -1.21 -16.88 -5.99
N ILE A 179 -1.81 -16.32 -4.95
CA ILE A 179 -1.27 -16.39 -3.59
C ILE A 179 -2.42 -16.68 -2.65
N MET A 180 -2.39 -17.86 -2.05
CA MET A 180 -3.39 -18.32 -1.08
C MET A 180 -2.90 -18.23 0.37
N ILE A 181 -1.77 -17.56 0.58
CA ILE A 181 -1.19 -17.33 1.90
C ILE A 181 -1.59 -15.93 2.36
N ASP A 182 -2.09 -15.82 3.58
CA ASP A 182 -2.43 -14.53 4.17
C ASP A 182 -1.15 -13.69 4.39
N MET A 183 -1.23 -12.40 4.11
CA MET A 183 -0.10 -11.46 4.27
C MET A 183 0.39 -11.44 5.72
N GLU A 184 -0.50 -11.61 6.69
CA GLU A 184 -0.15 -11.66 8.11
C GLU A 184 0.82 -12.81 8.44
N ASP A 185 0.69 -13.95 7.76
CA ASP A 185 1.65 -15.05 7.91
C ASP A 185 3.01 -14.71 7.30
N GLN A 186 3.02 -14.05 6.14
CA GLN A 186 4.25 -13.59 5.49
C GLN A 186 4.95 -12.49 6.31
N LEU A 187 4.18 -11.63 6.99
CA LEU A 187 4.71 -10.56 7.83
C LEU A 187 5.54 -11.05 9.01
N LYS A 188 5.32 -12.27 9.50
CA LYS A 188 6.11 -12.84 10.60
C LYS A 188 7.62 -12.82 10.28
N ALA A 189 8.00 -13.08 9.04
CA ALA A 189 9.40 -13.02 8.62
C ALA A 189 9.94 -11.59 8.59
N TYR A 190 9.16 -10.64 8.06
CA TYR A 190 9.51 -9.22 8.05
C TYR A 190 9.67 -8.65 9.45
N ARG A 191 8.72 -8.94 10.36
CA ARG A 191 8.79 -8.53 11.77
C ARG A 191 10.02 -9.10 12.45
N ARG A 192 10.35 -10.38 12.23
CA ARG A 192 11.59 -10.95 12.79
C ARG A 192 12.83 -10.22 12.27
N SER A 193 12.90 -9.98 10.96
CA SER A 193 14.02 -9.26 10.34
C SER A 193 14.16 -7.83 10.88
N ALA A 194 13.06 -7.08 10.96
CA ALA A 194 13.03 -5.74 11.53
C ALA A 194 13.43 -5.73 13.01
N GLU A 195 13.09 -6.79 13.77
CA GLU A 195 13.42 -6.90 15.21
C GLU A 195 14.94 -7.02 15.35
N THR A 196 15.53 -7.93 14.57
CA THR A 196 16.98 -8.12 14.52
C THR A 196 17.68 -6.84 14.10
N PHE A 197 17.17 -6.14 13.08
CA PHE A 197 17.75 -4.88 12.62
C PHE A 197 17.77 -3.81 13.73
N TRP A 198 16.64 -3.60 14.40
CA TRP A 198 16.54 -2.58 15.46
C TRP A 198 17.21 -2.96 16.78
N SER A 199 17.42 -4.26 17.03
CA SER A 199 18.05 -4.76 18.26
C SER A 199 19.46 -4.21 18.50
N ALA A 200 20.17 -3.82 17.44
CA ALA A 200 21.49 -3.19 17.54
C ALA A 200 21.47 -1.86 18.30
N PHE A 201 20.31 -1.19 18.38
CA PHE A 201 20.14 0.12 19.01
C PHE A 201 19.34 0.04 20.31
N HIS A 202 19.07 -1.16 20.83
CA HIS A 202 18.38 -1.31 22.10
C HIS A 202 19.32 -0.97 23.25
N VAL A 203 19.15 0.22 23.81
CA VAL A 203 19.80 0.58 25.08
C VAL A 203 19.13 -0.23 26.20
N ALA A 204 19.95 -0.90 27.02
CA ALA A 204 19.46 -1.54 28.25
C ALA A 204 18.82 -0.45 29.14
N PRO A 205 17.74 -0.74 29.88
CA PRO A 205 17.29 0.19 30.90
C PRO A 205 18.47 0.42 31.85
N ALA A 206 18.83 1.69 32.07
CA ALA A 206 19.82 2.03 33.08
C ALA A 206 19.37 1.41 34.40
N ASP A 207 20.22 0.55 34.99
CA ASP A 207 19.94 -0.10 36.26
C ASP A 207 19.49 0.96 37.29
N GLN A 208 18.26 0.83 37.78
CA GLN A 208 17.73 1.59 38.92
C GLN A 208 18.10 0.88 40.22
#